data_AF-A0A3C1VRV5-F1
#
_entry.id   AF-A0A3C1VRV5-F1
#
_cell.length_a   1.000
_cell.length_b   1.000
_cell.length_c   1.000
_cell.angle_alpha   90.00
_cell.angle_beta   90.00
_cell.angle_gamma   90.00
#
_symmetry.space_group_name_H-M   'P 1'
#
loop_
_entity.id
_entity.type
_entity.pdbx_description
1 polymer ?
#
loop_
_entity_poly.entity_id
_entity_poly.type
_entity_poly.pdbx_seq_one_letter_code
_entity_poly.pdbx_strand_id
1 'polypeptide(L)'
;STAIEVATTPPVSAETNAVTMAVSFDTQADSGADLYELNCAVCHGGNLEGTTLGPLLSGSSFIQRWGGQTPALLLGNIRANMPPGGNESLTEGNYIDIVAHILSVNGVDSVVAALTAETDFEISDNISQVVARRERAEPPAPEGLTVAGNTEDFVPFVPLSDAMLRDPSPNDWPMHRRNYYAHSYSPLDQIDKGNVGNLTLEWVWNMHEGDSEPAPLVYNGIVYLINPGNVIQALDGKTGELIWEHWSGPANRQDMRNIAMYEDKIIQATTDARLVALDARTGEQVWEAIVADNSKGFSNSSGPIVADGKVILGLAGCARYIPEDCYISAYDADDGELLWQFETIAEMGEPGGDTWGGLDNIFRAGGETW
;
A
#
# COMPACT_ATOMS: atom_id res chain seq x y z
N SER A 1 -43.29 14.43 90.06
CA SER A 1 -43.40 14.72 88.62
C SER A 1 -42.26 15.62 88.24
N THR A 2 -41.23 15.05 87.63
CA THR A 2 -39.99 15.75 87.30
C THR A 2 -39.72 15.47 85.84
N ALA A 3 -39.89 16.51 85.00
CA ALA A 3 -39.74 16.45 83.55
C ALA A 3 -38.26 16.60 83.17
N ILE A 4 -37.83 15.84 82.18
CA ILE A 4 -36.47 15.83 81.62
C ILE A 4 -36.45 16.76 80.41
N GLU A 5 -35.52 17.71 80.41
CA GLU A 5 -35.27 18.69 79.36
C GLU A 5 -34.26 18.12 78.34
N VAL A 6 -34.61 18.15 77.06
CA VAL A 6 -33.76 17.66 75.95
C VAL A 6 -33.10 18.87 75.28
N ALA A 7 -31.78 18.96 75.38
CA ALA A 7 -30.97 19.97 74.70
C ALA A 7 -30.79 19.62 73.21
N THR A 8 -31.00 20.61 72.34
CA THR A 8 -30.80 20.51 70.88
C THR A 8 -29.47 21.12 70.49
N THR A 9 -28.68 20.42 69.68
CA THR A 9 -27.42 20.88 69.08
C THR A 9 -27.67 21.56 67.72
N PRO A 10 -26.95 22.63 67.36
CA PRO A 10 -27.09 23.28 66.06
C PRO A 10 -26.34 22.50 64.95
N PRO A 11 -26.76 22.62 63.68
CA PRO A 11 -26.17 21.89 62.57
C PRO A 11 -24.81 22.48 62.15
N VAL A 12 -23.86 21.59 61.84
CA VAL A 12 -22.57 21.90 61.24
C VAL A 12 -22.78 22.13 59.73
N SER A 13 -22.35 23.29 59.24
CA SER A 13 -22.28 23.64 57.82
C SER A 13 -21.22 22.78 57.11
N ALA A 14 -21.64 21.99 56.12
CA ALA A 14 -20.73 21.28 55.23
C ALA A 14 -20.30 22.21 54.08
N GLU A 15 -19.05 22.65 54.10
CA GLU A 15 -18.40 23.23 52.92
C GLU A 15 -18.13 22.10 51.91
N THR A 16 -18.75 22.17 50.73
CA THR A 16 -18.41 21.29 49.61
C THR A 16 -17.14 21.79 48.94
N ASN A 17 -16.01 21.19 49.28
CA ASN A 17 -14.79 21.29 48.47
C ASN A 17 -15.03 20.56 47.14
N ALA A 18 -15.29 21.32 46.08
CA ALA A 18 -15.21 20.81 44.72
C ALA A 18 -13.74 20.51 44.41
N VAL A 19 -13.40 19.22 44.32
CA VAL A 19 -12.11 18.79 43.77
C VAL A 19 -12.18 19.03 42.26
N THR A 20 -11.47 20.06 41.79
CA THR A 20 -11.11 20.17 40.38
C THR A 20 -10.18 19.00 40.05
N MET A 21 -10.68 17.98 39.35
CA MET A 21 -9.83 16.91 38.82
C MET A 21 -8.85 17.56 37.83
N ALA A 22 -7.55 17.38 38.07
CA ALA A 22 -6.52 17.80 37.10
C ALA A 22 -6.69 16.97 35.83
N VAL A 23 -6.65 17.64 34.67
CA VAL A 23 -6.68 16.95 33.37
C VAL A 23 -5.45 16.06 33.27
N SER A 24 -5.67 14.75 33.12
CA SER A 24 -4.64 13.75 32.85
C SER A 24 -4.69 13.32 31.39
N PHE A 25 -3.61 12.70 30.89
CA PHE A 25 -3.57 12.10 29.56
C PHE A 25 -4.74 11.13 29.33
N ASP A 26 -5.06 10.27 30.30
CA ASP A 26 -6.20 9.35 30.20
C ASP A 26 -7.53 10.08 30.01
N THR A 27 -7.77 11.14 30.79
CA THR A 27 -9.02 11.91 30.66
C THR A 27 -9.11 12.64 29.32
N GLN A 28 -7.97 13.04 28.73
CA GLN A 28 -7.94 13.60 27.37
C GLN A 28 -8.17 12.54 26.31
N ALA A 29 -7.57 11.35 26.46
CA ALA A 29 -7.76 10.25 25.54
C ALA A 29 -9.22 9.74 25.53
N ASP A 30 -9.87 9.70 26.69
CA ASP A 30 -11.29 9.37 26.82
C ASP A 30 -12.19 10.43 26.15
N SER A 31 -11.94 11.72 26.43
CA SER A 31 -12.63 12.84 25.77
C SER A 31 -12.42 12.80 24.24
N GLY A 32 -11.19 12.47 23.83
CA GLY A 32 -10.78 12.36 22.45
C GLY A 32 -11.45 11.22 21.69
N ALA A 33 -11.80 10.13 22.36
CA ALA A 33 -12.49 8.99 21.75
C ALA A 33 -13.85 9.40 21.17
N ASP A 34 -14.65 10.12 21.97
CA ASP A 34 -15.97 10.61 21.55
C ASP A 34 -15.85 11.62 20.39
N LEU A 35 -14.84 12.49 20.45
CA LEU A 35 -14.56 13.47 19.39
C LEU A 35 -14.08 12.80 18.10
N TYR A 36 -13.22 11.78 18.23
CA TYR A 36 -12.71 11.00 17.10
C TYR A 36 -13.84 10.25 16.39
N GLU A 37 -14.73 9.58 17.13
CA GLU A 37 -15.86 8.85 16.57
C GLU A 37 -16.76 9.79 15.72
N LEU A 38 -17.02 10.99 16.23
CA LEU A 38 -17.89 11.95 15.55
C LEU A 38 -17.25 12.60 14.32
N ASN A 39 -15.92 12.81 14.31
CA ASN A 39 -15.26 13.67 13.33
C ASN A 39 -14.24 12.97 12.43
N CYS A 40 -13.80 11.77 12.78
CA CYS A 40 -12.66 11.09 12.14
C CYS A 40 -12.97 9.66 11.71
N ALA A 41 -13.83 8.94 12.45
CA ALA A 41 -14.07 7.50 12.22
C ALA A 41 -14.64 7.16 10.83
N VAL A 42 -15.38 8.08 10.19
CA VAL A 42 -15.88 7.87 8.81
C VAL A 42 -14.74 7.65 7.81
N CYS A 43 -13.61 8.32 7.98
CA CYS A 43 -12.47 8.20 7.08
C CYS A 43 -11.39 7.24 7.60
N HIS A 44 -11.20 7.17 8.92
CA HIS A 44 -10.08 6.44 9.53
C HIS A 44 -10.51 5.16 10.26
N GLY A 45 -11.80 4.81 10.23
CA GLY A 45 -12.37 3.66 10.94
C GLY A 45 -12.55 3.95 12.44
N GLY A 46 -13.59 3.37 13.05
CA GLY A 46 -13.90 3.59 14.47
C GLY A 46 -12.84 3.05 15.44
N ASN A 47 -11.99 2.14 14.97
CA ASN A 47 -10.86 1.57 15.71
C ASN A 47 -9.50 2.04 15.17
N LEU A 48 -9.46 3.14 14.39
CA LEU A 48 -8.24 3.66 13.75
C LEU A 48 -7.61 2.66 12.75
N GLU A 49 -8.41 1.75 12.21
CA GLU A 49 -8.00 0.69 11.30
C GLU A 49 -7.86 1.15 9.84
N GLY A 50 -8.25 2.39 9.55
CA GLY A 50 -8.25 2.95 8.20
C GLY A 50 -9.46 2.52 7.37
N THR A 51 -9.73 3.27 6.31
CA THR A 51 -10.73 2.93 5.29
C THR A 51 -10.20 3.29 3.90
N THR A 52 -10.99 3.10 2.86
CA THR A 52 -10.69 3.63 1.51
C THR A 52 -10.59 5.16 1.46
N LEU A 53 -11.13 5.88 2.45
CA LEU A 53 -11.17 7.34 2.51
C LEU A 53 -10.03 7.96 3.35
N GLY A 54 -9.32 7.16 4.14
CA GLY A 54 -8.28 7.66 5.03
C GLY A 54 -7.38 6.52 5.55
N PRO A 55 -6.07 6.77 5.70
CA PRO A 55 -5.13 5.74 6.13
C PRO A 55 -5.44 5.27 7.56
N LEU A 56 -4.94 4.08 7.89
CA LEU A 56 -4.98 3.57 9.26
C LEU A 56 -4.10 4.41 10.20
N LEU A 57 -4.58 4.65 11.42
CA LEU A 57 -3.95 5.54 12.40
C LEU A 57 -3.48 4.78 13.65
N SER A 58 -3.36 3.46 13.56
CA SER A 58 -2.94 2.58 14.65
C SER A 58 -1.85 1.60 14.23
N GLY A 59 -1.16 1.00 15.20
CA GLY A 59 -0.25 -0.11 14.95
C GLY A 59 1.05 0.29 14.23
N SER A 60 1.64 -0.68 13.53
CA SER A 60 3.01 -0.57 13.01
C SER A 60 3.18 0.57 12.00
N SER A 61 2.17 0.79 11.14
CA SER A 61 2.18 1.86 10.14
C SER A 61 2.16 3.24 10.78
N PHE A 62 1.38 3.43 11.86
CA PHE A 62 1.39 4.68 12.62
C PHE A 62 2.78 4.93 13.24
N ILE A 63 3.39 3.90 13.85
CA ILE A 63 4.72 4.02 14.47
C ILE A 63 5.83 4.29 13.47
N GLN A 64 5.81 3.66 12.30
CA GLN A 64 6.80 3.95 11.25
C GLN A 64 6.74 5.41 10.80
N ARG A 65 5.53 5.98 10.70
CA ARG A 65 5.34 7.36 10.23
C ARG A 65 5.56 8.40 11.32
N TRP A 66 5.01 8.16 12.51
CA TRP A 66 4.89 9.15 13.59
C TRP A 66 5.72 8.82 14.82
N GLY A 67 6.23 7.59 14.96
CA GLY A 67 6.99 7.16 16.13
C GLY A 67 8.21 8.05 16.39
N GLY A 68 8.96 8.41 15.34
CA GLY A 68 10.10 9.34 15.45
C GLY A 68 9.72 10.84 15.47
N GLN A 69 8.43 11.17 15.61
CA GLN A 69 7.91 12.54 15.61
C GLN A 69 7.34 12.90 17.00
N THR A 70 6.89 14.15 17.15
CA THR A 70 6.33 14.66 18.42
C THR A 70 4.81 14.80 18.39
N PRO A 71 4.12 14.74 19.55
CA PRO A 71 2.69 15.03 19.63
C PRO A 71 2.31 16.40 19.06
N ALA A 72 3.13 17.43 19.28
CA ALA A 72 2.92 18.77 18.71
C ALA A 72 2.96 18.77 17.17
N LEU A 73 3.87 18.00 16.55
CA LEU A 73 3.92 17.86 15.09
C LEU A 73 2.71 17.11 14.54
N LEU A 74 2.28 16.03 15.20
CA LEU A 74 1.07 15.30 14.85
C LEU A 74 -0.17 16.21 14.97
N LEU A 75 -0.30 16.96 16.07
CA LEU A 75 -1.35 17.94 16.28
C LEU A 75 -1.38 19.00 15.17
N GLY A 76 -0.22 19.56 14.83
CA GLY A 76 -0.09 20.55 13.77
C GLY A 76 -0.51 19.99 12.40
N ASN A 77 -0.15 18.74 12.12
CA ASN A 77 -0.54 18.07 10.87
C ASN A 77 -2.05 17.84 10.80
N ILE A 78 -2.66 17.32 11.86
CA ILE A 78 -4.10 17.08 11.92
C ILE A 78 -4.85 18.40 11.74
N ARG A 79 -4.48 19.47 12.48
CA ARG A 79 -5.16 20.77 12.38
C ARG A 79 -5.06 21.42 11.00
N ALA A 80 -3.96 21.19 10.29
CA ALA A 80 -3.74 21.79 8.97
C ALA A 80 -4.49 21.06 7.85
N ASN A 81 -4.77 19.76 8.02
CA ASN A 81 -5.24 18.91 6.92
C ASN A 81 -6.58 18.24 7.19
N MET A 82 -7.03 18.17 8.44
CA MET A 82 -8.18 17.39 8.87
C MET A 82 -9.15 18.23 9.72
N PRO A 83 -10.47 18.01 9.54
CA PRO A 83 -11.10 17.25 8.45
C PRO A 83 -10.94 17.94 7.08
N PRO A 84 -10.98 17.21 5.96
CA PRO A 84 -10.99 17.81 4.62
C PRO A 84 -12.19 18.75 4.46
N GLY A 85 -11.94 19.97 3.95
CA GLY A 85 -12.95 21.04 3.90
C GLY A 85 -13.02 21.91 5.16
N GLY A 86 -12.17 21.62 6.16
CA GLY A 86 -12.12 22.33 7.43
C GLY A 86 -13.22 21.91 8.40
N ASN A 87 -13.08 22.29 9.66
CA ASN A 87 -14.12 22.10 10.66
C ASN A 87 -14.12 23.26 11.67
N GLU A 88 -15.08 24.18 11.52
CA GLU A 88 -15.25 25.34 12.43
C GLU A 88 -15.71 24.93 13.83
N SER A 89 -16.14 23.68 14.05
CA SER A 89 -16.64 23.22 15.35
C SER A 89 -15.59 22.57 16.26
N LEU A 90 -14.38 22.27 15.75
CA LEU A 90 -13.30 21.70 16.57
C LEU A 90 -12.40 22.80 17.12
N THR A 91 -12.36 22.93 18.44
CA THR A 91 -11.41 23.81 19.14
C THR A 91 -10.02 23.18 19.20
N GLU A 92 -8.99 23.98 19.49
CA GLU A 92 -7.63 23.46 19.70
C GLU A 92 -7.57 22.40 20.81
N GLY A 93 -8.33 22.58 21.89
CA GLY A 93 -8.45 21.57 22.95
C GLY A 93 -9.06 20.25 22.44
N ASN A 94 -10.03 20.32 21.52
CA ASN A 94 -10.59 19.10 20.93
C ASN A 94 -9.56 18.35 20.07
N TYR A 95 -8.72 19.06 19.32
CA TYR A 95 -7.65 18.43 18.57
C TYR A 95 -6.59 17.78 19.49
N ILE A 96 -6.27 18.43 20.62
CA ILE A 96 -5.36 17.86 21.62
C ILE A 96 -5.93 16.57 22.20
N ASP A 97 -7.23 16.55 22.55
CA ASP A 97 -7.91 15.36 23.05
C ASP A 97 -7.93 14.23 21.99
N ILE A 98 -8.22 14.55 20.73
CA ILE A 98 -8.17 13.57 19.62
C ILE A 98 -6.74 13.00 19.46
N VAL A 99 -5.70 13.82 19.55
CA VAL A 99 -4.31 13.35 19.51
C VAL A 99 -4.01 12.45 20.70
N ALA A 100 -4.46 12.80 21.91
CA ALA A 100 -4.31 11.95 23.09
C ALA A 100 -4.99 10.58 22.88
N HIS A 101 -6.17 10.54 22.27
CA HIS A 101 -6.86 9.30 21.93
C HIS A 101 -6.04 8.44 20.96
N ILE A 102 -5.58 9.02 19.84
CA ILE A 102 -4.75 8.30 18.85
C ILE A 102 -3.48 7.74 19.51
N LEU A 103 -2.80 8.55 20.33
CA LEU A 103 -1.58 8.13 21.01
C LEU A 103 -1.85 7.03 22.05
N SER A 104 -2.96 7.12 22.79
CA SER A 104 -3.39 6.10 23.75
C SER A 104 -3.69 4.75 23.07
N VAL A 105 -4.39 4.76 21.93
CA VAL A 105 -4.63 3.56 21.11
C VAL A 105 -3.32 2.94 20.62
N ASN A 106 -2.31 3.76 20.32
CA ASN A 106 -0.97 3.32 19.92
C ASN A 106 -0.03 2.98 21.09
N GLY A 107 -0.54 3.02 22.33
CA GLY A 107 0.18 2.52 23.50
C GLY A 107 1.08 3.52 24.21
N VAL A 108 0.98 4.82 23.91
CA VAL A 108 1.63 5.87 24.70
C VAL A 108 1.11 5.80 26.14
N ASP A 109 2.05 5.68 27.09
CA ASP A 109 1.76 5.37 28.49
C ASP A 109 0.99 6.51 29.19
N SER A 110 0.06 6.14 30.07
CA SER A 110 -0.75 7.09 30.85
C SER A 110 0.04 7.86 31.91
N VAL A 111 1.31 7.49 32.12
CA VAL A 111 2.25 8.22 32.98
C VAL A 111 2.64 9.58 32.37
N VAL A 112 2.34 9.82 31.10
CA VAL A 112 2.56 11.11 30.44
C VAL A 112 1.59 12.17 31.01
N ALA A 113 2.10 13.40 31.20
CA ALA A 113 1.25 14.52 31.57
C ALA A 113 0.20 14.79 30.47
N ALA A 114 -0.89 15.49 30.80
CA ALA A 114 -1.83 15.93 29.77
C ALA A 114 -1.08 16.67 28.65
N LEU A 115 -1.39 16.30 27.40
CA LEU A 115 -0.81 16.91 26.22
C LEU A 115 -1.19 18.39 26.15
N THR A 116 -0.26 19.18 25.66
CA THR A 116 -0.43 20.58 25.26
C THR A 116 -0.03 20.76 23.80
N ALA A 117 -0.28 21.94 23.24
CA ALA A 117 0.11 22.25 21.87
C ALA A 117 1.64 22.21 21.64
N GLU A 118 2.42 22.26 22.72
CA GLU A 118 3.88 22.32 22.74
C GLU A 118 4.53 20.99 23.17
N THR A 119 3.76 19.91 23.35
CA THR A 119 4.32 18.63 23.82
C THR A 119 5.24 18.01 22.76
N ASP A 120 6.52 17.82 23.12
CA ASP A 120 7.63 17.62 22.18
C ASP A 120 8.46 16.34 22.40
N PHE A 121 7.98 15.39 23.19
CA PHE A 121 8.65 14.09 23.33
C PHE A 121 8.54 13.25 22.05
N GLU A 122 9.50 12.34 21.83
CA GLU A 122 9.41 11.35 20.75
C GLU A 122 8.33 10.30 21.10
N ILE A 123 7.36 10.12 20.20
CA ILE A 123 6.20 9.25 20.45
C ILE A 123 6.65 7.81 20.74
N SER A 124 7.66 7.30 20.01
CA SER A 124 8.19 5.95 20.16
C SER A 124 8.75 5.67 21.57
N ASP A 125 9.39 6.67 22.20
CA ASP A 125 10.02 6.56 23.52
C ASP A 125 8.99 6.37 24.66
N ASN A 126 7.75 6.74 24.42
CA ASN A 126 6.69 6.75 25.43
C ASN A 126 5.66 5.63 25.23
N ILE A 127 5.89 4.71 24.29
CA ILE A 127 5.02 3.54 24.09
C ILE A 127 5.39 2.45 25.08
N SER A 128 4.40 2.02 25.87
CA SER A 128 4.63 0.97 26.86
C SER A 128 5.07 -0.33 26.19
N GLN A 129 6.12 -0.98 26.73
CA GLN A 129 6.61 -2.27 26.20
C GLN A 129 5.58 -3.41 26.28
N VAL A 130 4.50 -3.23 27.06
CA VAL A 130 3.37 -4.17 27.15
C VAL A 130 2.41 -3.98 25.97
N VAL A 131 2.20 -2.76 25.49
CA VAL A 131 1.43 -2.50 24.26
C VAL A 131 2.27 -2.77 23.01
N ALA A 132 3.58 -2.45 23.02
CA ALA A 132 4.51 -2.85 21.96
C ALA A 132 4.61 -4.40 21.78
N ARG A 133 4.28 -5.17 22.82
CA ARG A 133 4.18 -6.66 22.75
C ARG A 133 2.74 -7.17 22.60
N ARG A 134 1.74 -6.32 22.84
CA ARG A 134 0.33 -6.54 22.49
C ARG A 134 0.04 -5.86 21.15
N GLU A 135 0.95 -5.95 20.19
CA GLU A 135 0.56 -5.80 18.79
C GLU A 135 -0.63 -6.73 18.61
N ARG A 136 -1.82 -6.14 18.56
CA ARG A 136 -2.98 -6.80 17.98
C ARG A 136 -2.46 -7.20 16.63
N ALA A 137 -2.28 -8.50 16.41
CA ALA A 137 -1.83 -9.00 15.12
C ALA A 137 -2.67 -8.25 14.09
N GLU A 138 -2.02 -7.42 13.27
CA GLU A 138 -2.71 -6.75 12.19
C GLU A 138 -3.49 -7.86 11.49
N PRO A 139 -4.81 -7.68 11.25
CA PRO A 139 -5.54 -8.67 10.50
C PRO A 139 -4.71 -8.95 9.24
N PRO A 140 -4.52 -10.24 8.88
CA PRO A 140 -3.66 -10.59 7.77
C PRO A 140 -4.08 -9.74 6.57
N ALA A 141 -3.09 -9.24 5.85
CA ALA A 141 -3.37 -8.44 4.66
C ALA A 141 -4.34 -9.22 3.77
N PRO A 142 -5.30 -8.52 3.15
CA PRO A 142 -6.29 -9.20 2.34
C PRO A 142 -5.59 -9.93 1.18
N GLU A 143 -6.19 -11.03 0.76
CA GLU A 143 -5.73 -11.86 -0.35
C GLU A 143 -6.89 -12.09 -1.32
N GLY A 144 -6.59 -12.18 -2.60
CA GLY A 144 -7.56 -12.35 -3.68
C GLY A 144 -8.30 -11.06 -4.05
N LEU A 145 -9.49 -11.21 -4.60
CA LEU A 145 -10.33 -10.10 -5.07
C LEU A 145 -10.95 -9.34 -3.88
N THR A 146 -10.47 -8.12 -3.64
CA THR A 146 -10.91 -7.27 -2.51
C THR A 146 -12.00 -6.27 -2.90
N VAL A 147 -11.99 -5.84 -4.16
CA VAL A 147 -13.07 -5.05 -4.77
C VAL A 147 -13.49 -5.76 -6.03
N ALA A 148 -14.76 -6.18 -6.07
CA ALA A 148 -15.34 -6.84 -7.23
C ALA A 148 -16.06 -5.84 -8.13
N GLY A 149 -15.83 -5.94 -9.43
CA GLY A 149 -16.53 -5.19 -10.46
C GLY A 149 -16.22 -5.78 -11.83
N ASN A 150 -16.74 -5.16 -12.89
CA ASN A 150 -16.53 -5.63 -14.24
C ASN A 150 -16.25 -4.44 -15.18
N THR A 151 -15.12 -4.47 -15.89
CA THR A 151 -14.78 -3.41 -16.85
C THR A 151 -15.75 -3.34 -18.03
N GLU A 152 -16.49 -4.43 -18.31
CA GLU A 152 -17.53 -4.47 -19.35
C GLU A 152 -18.74 -3.57 -19.04
N ASP A 153 -18.93 -3.19 -17.77
CA ASP A 153 -19.95 -2.20 -17.38
C ASP A 153 -19.60 -0.78 -17.89
N PHE A 154 -18.33 -0.54 -18.24
CA PHE A 154 -17.82 0.73 -18.73
C PHE A 154 -17.58 0.70 -20.23
N VAL A 155 -16.91 -0.35 -20.73
CA VAL A 155 -16.51 -0.51 -22.14
C VAL A 155 -16.53 -1.98 -22.55
N PRO A 156 -17.05 -2.34 -23.74
CA PRO A 156 -17.01 -3.73 -24.20
C PRO A 156 -15.58 -4.24 -24.29
N PHE A 157 -15.30 -5.41 -23.70
CA PHE A 157 -13.97 -5.98 -23.71
C PHE A 157 -13.67 -6.66 -25.05
N VAL A 158 -12.50 -6.37 -25.61
CA VAL A 158 -12.00 -7.01 -26.83
C VAL A 158 -10.68 -7.69 -26.47
N PRO A 159 -10.53 -9.01 -26.61
CA PRO A 159 -9.27 -9.68 -26.33
C PRO A 159 -8.11 -9.11 -27.15
N LEU A 160 -7.01 -8.82 -26.47
CA LEU A 160 -5.83 -8.22 -27.04
C LEU A 160 -5.01 -9.25 -27.84
N SER A 161 -4.93 -9.08 -29.16
CA SER A 161 -4.14 -9.97 -30.04
C SER A 161 -2.67 -9.55 -30.17
N ASP A 162 -1.79 -10.45 -30.62
CA ASP A 162 -0.40 -10.12 -30.98
C ASP A 162 -0.29 -8.98 -32.01
N ALA A 163 -1.24 -8.90 -32.94
CA ALA A 163 -1.27 -7.83 -33.93
C ALA A 163 -1.50 -6.46 -33.25
N MET A 164 -2.35 -6.41 -32.23
CA MET A 164 -2.64 -5.20 -31.45
C MET A 164 -1.49 -4.83 -30.52
N LEU A 165 -0.75 -5.80 -29.96
CA LEU A 165 0.47 -5.52 -29.21
C LEU A 165 1.60 -4.95 -30.10
N ARG A 166 1.68 -5.41 -31.35
CA ARG A 166 2.68 -4.92 -32.32
C ARG A 166 2.36 -3.51 -32.84
N ASP A 167 1.10 -3.28 -33.19
CA ASP A 167 0.61 -2.00 -33.72
C ASP A 167 -0.66 -1.55 -32.98
N PRO A 168 -0.52 -1.07 -31.73
CA PRO A 168 -1.67 -0.68 -30.93
C PRO A 168 -2.32 0.59 -31.49
N SER A 169 -3.62 0.71 -31.25
CA SER A 169 -4.37 1.95 -31.46
C SER A 169 -3.61 3.14 -30.88
N PRO A 170 -3.64 4.33 -31.52
CA PRO A 170 -3.12 5.56 -30.95
C PRO A 170 -3.63 5.86 -29.52
N ASN A 171 -4.85 5.40 -29.21
CA ASN A 171 -5.50 5.65 -27.92
C ASN A 171 -5.09 4.66 -26.82
N ASP A 172 -4.37 3.59 -27.16
CA ASP A 172 -4.02 2.52 -26.22
C ASP A 172 -2.52 2.51 -25.88
N TRP A 173 -2.23 2.01 -24.68
CA TRP A 173 -0.91 1.73 -24.14
C TRP A 173 -0.91 0.34 -23.48
N PRO A 174 -1.04 -0.76 -24.26
CA PRO A 174 -1.37 -2.08 -23.71
C PRO A 174 -0.16 -2.86 -23.17
N MET A 175 1.06 -2.32 -23.31
CA MET A 175 2.26 -2.97 -22.79
C MET A 175 3.32 -1.95 -22.36
N HIS A 176 4.33 -2.40 -21.60
CA HIS A 176 5.45 -1.57 -21.21
C HIS A 176 6.07 -0.86 -22.43
N ARG A 177 6.22 0.46 -22.33
CA ARG A 177 6.73 1.31 -23.43
C ARG A 177 5.93 1.23 -24.74
N ARG A 178 4.63 0.94 -24.61
CA ARG A 178 3.56 0.95 -25.63
C ARG A 178 3.54 -0.20 -26.63
N ASN A 179 4.67 -0.54 -27.23
CA ASN A 179 4.76 -1.64 -28.21
C ASN A 179 6.16 -2.29 -28.18
N TYR A 180 6.38 -3.33 -28.98
CA TYR A 180 7.65 -4.07 -29.05
C TYR A 180 8.88 -3.25 -29.45
N TYR A 181 8.72 -2.05 -30.03
CA TYR A 181 9.85 -1.15 -30.29
C TYR A 181 10.36 -0.44 -29.03
N ALA A 182 9.55 -0.41 -27.97
CA ALA A 182 9.92 0.08 -26.65
C ALA A 182 10.42 1.55 -26.62
N HIS A 183 9.85 2.41 -27.46
CA HIS A 183 10.25 3.82 -27.58
C HIS A 183 9.58 4.77 -26.56
N SER A 184 8.54 4.31 -25.85
CA SER A 184 7.71 5.17 -24.98
C SER A 184 7.13 6.38 -25.72
N TYR A 185 6.71 6.19 -26.97
CA TYR A 185 6.17 7.25 -27.83
C TYR A 185 4.66 7.11 -28.00
N SER A 186 3.90 8.15 -27.64
CA SER A 186 2.49 8.29 -28.00
C SER A 186 2.34 9.06 -29.32
N PRO A 187 1.57 8.55 -30.30
CA PRO A 187 1.29 9.27 -31.54
C PRO A 187 0.20 10.34 -31.40
N LEU A 188 -0.45 10.46 -30.22
CA LEU A 188 -1.46 11.50 -29.98
C LEU A 188 -0.80 12.88 -29.94
N ASP A 189 -1.47 13.86 -30.56
CA ASP A 189 -0.98 15.23 -30.72
C ASP A 189 -1.97 16.30 -30.23
N GLN A 190 -3.04 15.89 -29.54
CA GLN A 190 -4.00 16.83 -28.94
C GLN A 190 -3.32 17.78 -27.94
N ILE A 191 -2.36 17.27 -27.17
CA ILE A 191 -1.51 18.06 -26.27
C ILE A 191 -0.20 18.34 -26.99
N ASP A 192 0.12 19.62 -27.15
CA ASP A 192 1.29 20.08 -27.89
C ASP A 192 1.99 21.25 -27.18
N LYS A 193 3.07 21.75 -27.79
CA LYS A 193 3.88 22.86 -27.25
C LYS A 193 3.10 24.18 -27.13
N GLY A 194 2.01 24.34 -27.88
CA GLY A 194 1.16 25.53 -27.88
C GLY A 194 0.10 25.51 -26.79
N ASN A 195 -0.33 24.34 -26.30
CA ASN A 195 -1.42 24.21 -25.34
C ASN A 195 -1.06 23.51 -24.01
N VAL A 196 0.11 22.87 -23.87
CA VAL A 196 0.52 22.14 -22.65
C VAL A 196 0.45 22.99 -21.37
N GLY A 197 0.64 24.31 -21.49
CA GLY A 197 0.53 25.24 -20.35
C GLY A 197 -0.90 25.37 -19.77
N ASN A 198 -1.92 24.84 -20.45
CA ASN A 198 -3.31 24.87 -20.01
C ASN A 198 -3.76 23.57 -19.34
N LEU A 199 -2.86 22.60 -19.13
CA LEU A 199 -3.21 21.33 -18.49
C LEU A 199 -3.74 21.55 -17.07
N THR A 200 -4.84 20.87 -16.77
CA THR A 200 -5.44 20.81 -15.43
C THR A 200 -5.41 19.38 -14.93
N LEU A 201 -5.38 19.21 -13.61
CA LEU A 201 -5.60 17.92 -12.98
C LEU A 201 -7.06 17.49 -13.25
N GLU A 202 -7.25 16.34 -13.90
CA GLU A 202 -8.59 15.77 -14.12
C GLU A 202 -9.03 14.91 -12.92
N TRP A 203 -8.16 14.02 -12.45
CA TRP A 203 -8.41 13.21 -11.26
C TRP A 203 -7.08 12.75 -10.63
N VAL A 204 -7.16 12.30 -9.37
CA VAL A 204 -6.05 11.70 -8.62
C VAL A 204 -6.53 10.42 -7.95
N TRP A 205 -5.68 9.40 -7.92
CA TRP A 205 -5.93 8.13 -7.26
C TRP A 205 -4.79 7.82 -6.29
N ASN A 206 -5.13 7.42 -5.06
CA ASN A 206 -4.14 7.07 -4.06
C ASN A 206 -3.70 5.61 -4.25
N MET A 207 -2.39 5.42 -4.43
CA MET A 207 -1.79 4.09 -4.52
C MET A 207 -1.59 3.47 -3.12
N HIS A 208 -1.42 2.15 -3.08
CA HIS A 208 -1.01 1.46 -1.85
C HIS A 208 0.35 1.93 -1.36
N GLU A 209 0.55 1.86 -0.05
CA GLU A 209 1.78 2.34 0.58
C GLU A 209 3.00 1.49 0.19
N GLY A 210 4.07 2.14 -0.26
CA GLY A 210 5.34 1.50 -0.55
C GLY A 210 6.19 2.30 -1.54
N ASP A 211 7.32 1.71 -1.92
CA ASP A 211 8.15 2.24 -2.99
C ASP A 211 7.42 2.07 -4.33
N SER A 212 7.37 3.11 -5.15
CA SER A 212 6.48 3.15 -6.32
C SER A 212 7.27 3.43 -7.61
N GLU A 213 7.27 2.44 -8.50
CA GLU A 213 7.88 2.53 -9.84
C GLU A 213 6.92 2.10 -10.99
N PRO A 214 5.59 2.29 -10.89
CA PRO A 214 4.62 1.65 -11.78
C PRO A 214 4.71 2.18 -13.22
N ALA A 215 4.47 1.28 -14.17
CA ALA A 215 4.16 1.56 -15.55
C ALA A 215 2.73 1.05 -15.83
N PRO A 216 1.69 1.90 -15.63
CA PRO A 216 0.31 1.51 -15.86
C PRO A 216 0.08 1.12 -17.32
N LEU A 217 -0.82 0.17 -17.54
CA LEU A 217 -1.32 -0.15 -18.88
C LEU A 217 -2.65 0.56 -19.10
N VAL A 218 -2.89 1.01 -20.32
CA VAL A 218 -4.18 1.61 -20.70
C VAL A 218 -4.70 0.86 -21.91
N TYR A 219 -5.91 0.31 -21.80
CA TYR A 219 -6.53 -0.41 -22.90
C TYR A 219 -8.03 -0.14 -22.94
N ASN A 220 -8.50 0.36 -24.09
CA ASN A 220 -9.89 0.71 -24.33
C ASN A 220 -10.49 1.66 -23.28
N GLY A 221 -9.68 2.56 -22.72
CA GLY A 221 -10.10 3.51 -21.70
C GLY A 221 -10.03 3.02 -20.25
N ILE A 222 -9.66 1.76 -20.00
CA ILE A 222 -9.40 1.24 -18.66
C ILE A 222 -7.91 1.38 -18.33
N VAL A 223 -7.61 1.86 -17.12
CA VAL A 223 -6.25 1.93 -16.59
C VAL A 223 -6.02 0.74 -15.66
N TYR A 224 -5.05 -0.10 -15.99
CA TYR A 224 -4.59 -1.20 -15.15
C TYR A 224 -3.34 -0.76 -14.40
N LEU A 225 -3.45 -0.66 -13.08
CA LEU A 225 -2.45 -0.07 -12.20
C LEU A 225 -1.83 -1.13 -11.30
N ILE A 226 -0.52 -1.31 -11.45
CA ILE A 226 0.29 -2.08 -10.52
C ILE A 226 0.64 -1.21 -9.30
N ASN A 227 0.45 -1.77 -8.12
CA ASN A 227 0.75 -1.13 -6.84
C ASN A 227 1.85 -1.90 -6.10
N PRO A 228 2.52 -1.26 -5.11
CA PRO A 228 3.38 -1.97 -4.17
C PRO A 228 2.63 -3.12 -3.48
N GLY A 229 3.36 -4.14 -3.03
CA GLY A 229 2.77 -5.22 -2.23
C GLY A 229 1.89 -6.21 -3.01
N ASN A 230 2.15 -6.38 -4.30
CA ASN A 230 1.47 -7.34 -5.17
C ASN A 230 -0.03 -7.06 -5.37
N VAL A 231 -0.40 -5.79 -5.48
CA VAL A 231 -1.80 -5.38 -5.71
C VAL A 231 -1.99 -4.85 -7.13
N ILE A 232 -3.03 -5.32 -7.81
CA ILE A 232 -3.46 -4.81 -9.12
C ILE A 232 -4.84 -4.19 -8.98
N GLN A 233 -5.02 -3.02 -9.61
CA GLN A 233 -6.30 -2.33 -9.70
C GLN A 233 -6.67 -2.08 -11.16
N ALA A 234 -7.96 -2.11 -11.48
CA ALA A 234 -8.50 -1.52 -12.70
C ALA A 234 -9.33 -0.28 -12.36
N LEU A 235 -9.06 0.80 -13.07
CA LEU A 235 -9.71 2.11 -12.91
C LEU A 235 -10.36 2.52 -14.24
N ASP A 236 -11.51 3.17 -14.18
CA ASP A 236 -12.03 3.89 -15.35
C ASP A 236 -11.10 5.06 -15.66
N GLY A 237 -10.48 5.08 -16.84
CA GLY A 237 -9.48 6.09 -17.21
C GLY A 237 -10.06 7.50 -17.34
N LYS A 238 -11.38 7.63 -17.51
CA LYS A 238 -12.05 8.93 -17.58
C LYS A 238 -12.28 9.56 -16.21
N THR A 239 -12.70 8.77 -15.22
CA THR A 239 -13.13 9.29 -13.91
C THR A 239 -12.19 8.96 -12.76
N GLY A 240 -11.32 7.96 -12.92
CA GLY A 240 -10.52 7.40 -11.84
C GLY A 240 -11.30 6.48 -10.90
N GLU A 241 -12.55 6.10 -11.25
CA GLU A 241 -13.35 5.17 -10.46
C GLU A 241 -12.70 3.78 -10.40
N LEU A 242 -12.58 3.22 -9.20
CA LEU A 242 -12.11 1.85 -8.99
C LEU A 242 -13.17 0.84 -9.42
N ILE A 243 -12.80 0.00 -10.38
CA ILE A 243 -13.64 -1.05 -10.94
C ILE A 243 -13.42 -2.34 -10.15
N TRP A 244 -12.16 -2.80 -10.07
CA TRP A 244 -11.80 -3.97 -9.30
C TRP A 244 -10.39 -3.86 -8.70
N GLU A 245 -10.14 -4.62 -7.64
CA GLU A 245 -8.83 -4.72 -6.97
C GLU A 245 -8.54 -6.16 -6.56
N HIS A 246 -7.31 -6.61 -6.83
CA HIS A 246 -6.82 -7.94 -6.49
C HIS A 246 -5.49 -7.87 -5.72
N TRP A 247 -5.41 -8.60 -4.61
CA TRP A 247 -4.22 -8.76 -3.79
C TRP A 247 -3.62 -10.16 -3.98
N SER A 248 -2.57 -10.27 -4.77
CA SER A 248 -1.93 -11.57 -5.06
C SER A 248 -1.15 -12.08 -3.85
N GLY A 249 -0.72 -11.19 -2.96
CA GLY A 249 0.14 -11.49 -1.82
C GLY A 249 1.58 -11.88 -2.22
N PRO A 250 2.50 -11.96 -1.26
CA PRO A 250 2.36 -11.45 0.11
C PRO A 250 2.32 -9.93 0.10
N ALA A 251 1.57 -9.34 1.04
CA ALA A 251 1.59 -7.89 1.20
C ALA A 251 2.96 -7.41 1.71
N ASN A 252 3.47 -6.37 1.09
CA ASN A 252 4.72 -5.71 1.45
C ASN A 252 4.74 -4.30 0.84
N ARG A 253 5.87 -3.61 0.96
CA ARG A 253 6.05 -2.22 0.50
C ARG A 253 7.01 -2.11 -0.69
N GLN A 254 7.39 -3.23 -1.30
CA GLN A 254 8.40 -3.26 -2.35
C GLN A 254 7.85 -2.70 -3.65
N ASP A 255 8.75 -2.08 -4.41
CA ASP A 255 8.49 -1.54 -5.72
C ASP A 255 8.12 -2.61 -6.74
N MET A 256 7.14 -2.25 -7.56
CA MET A 256 6.62 -3.09 -8.64
C MET A 256 6.50 -2.24 -9.89
N ARG A 257 7.17 -2.63 -10.97
CA ARG A 257 7.29 -1.81 -12.17
C ARG A 257 6.22 -2.10 -13.21
N ASN A 258 6.09 -3.34 -13.63
CA ASN A 258 5.31 -3.67 -14.83
C ASN A 258 4.35 -4.85 -14.62
N ILE A 259 3.24 -4.80 -15.34
CA ILE A 259 2.37 -5.94 -15.64
C ILE A 259 2.36 -6.16 -17.16
N ALA A 260 1.97 -7.36 -17.59
CA ALA A 260 1.67 -7.63 -18.99
C ALA A 260 0.16 -7.78 -19.19
N MET A 261 -0.30 -7.46 -20.40
CA MET A 261 -1.64 -7.80 -20.87
C MET A 261 -1.51 -8.71 -22.09
N TYR A 262 -2.31 -9.77 -22.13
CA TYR A 262 -2.42 -10.65 -23.30
C TYR A 262 -3.82 -11.26 -23.34
N GLU A 263 -4.45 -11.20 -24.51
CA GLU A 263 -5.85 -11.58 -24.71
C GLU A 263 -6.78 -10.93 -23.67
N ASP A 264 -7.29 -11.72 -22.73
CA ASP A 264 -8.21 -11.32 -21.67
C ASP A 264 -7.56 -11.32 -20.27
N LYS A 265 -6.23 -11.35 -20.20
CA LYS A 265 -5.49 -11.50 -18.94
C LYS A 265 -4.60 -10.30 -18.65
N ILE A 266 -4.56 -9.90 -17.38
CA ILE A 266 -3.48 -9.11 -16.76
C ILE A 266 -2.56 -10.08 -16.03
N ILE A 267 -1.25 -9.98 -16.26
CA ILE A 267 -0.26 -10.92 -15.74
C ILE A 267 0.77 -10.15 -14.92
N GLN A 268 0.89 -10.51 -13.64
CA GLN A 268 1.80 -9.91 -12.67
C GLN A 268 2.88 -10.92 -12.25
N ALA A 269 4.13 -10.47 -12.18
CA ALA A 269 5.18 -11.20 -11.47
C ALA A 269 5.27 -10.65 -10.05
N THR A 270 5.11 -11.49 -9.02
CA THR A 270 5.02 -11.07 -7.63
C THR A 270 6.39 -10.99 -6.95
N THR A 271 6.49 -10.21 -5.87
CA THR A 271 7.71 -10.07 -5.07
C THR A 271 8.21 -11.39 -4.48
N ASP A 272 7.34 -12.38 -4.33
CA ASP A 272 7.69 -13.75 -3.90
C ASP A 272 7.92 -14.73 -5.06
N ALA A 273 8.30 -14.20 -6.22
CA ALA A 273 8.70 -14.97 -7.39
C ALA A 273 7.63 -15.93 -7.92
N ARG A 274 6.38 -15.46 -8.00
CA ARG A 274 5.29 -16.13 -8.72
C ARG A 274 4.87 -15.32 -9.93
N LEU A 275 4.15 -15.95 -10.85
CA LEU A 275 3.34 -15.32 -11.88
C LEU A 275 1.88 -15.55 -11.54
N VAL A 276 1.08 -14.49 -11.56
CA VAL A 276 -0.37 -14.53 -11.33
C VAL A 276 -1.05 -13.89 -12.51
N ALA A 277 -1.96 -14.62 -13.16
CA ALA A 277 -2.82 -14.08 -14.19
C ALA A 277 -4.23 -13.84 -13.66
N LEU A 278 -4.74 -12.66 -13.96
CA LEU A 278 -6.06 -12.17 -13.57
C LEU A 278 -6.88 -11.94 -14.83
N ASP A 279 -8.17 -12.23 -14.79
CA ASP A 279 -9.11 -11.81 -15.83
C ASP A 279 -9.13 -10.27 -15.87
N ALA A 280 -8.82 -9.69 -17.03
CA ALA A 280 -8.71 -8.25 -17.21
C ALA A 280 -10.05 -7.51 -17.00
N ARG A 281 -11.17 -8.24 -17.01
CA ARG A 281 -12.51 -7.67 -16.79
C ARG A 281 -12.88 -7.66 -15.33
N THR A 282 -12.59 -8.74 -14.60
CA THR A 282 -13.12 -8.95 -13.25
C THR A 282 -12.08 -8.91 -12.15
N GLY A 283 -10.78 -9.02 -12.48
CA GLY A 283 -9.71 -9.18 -11.51
C GLY A 283 -9.66 -10.55 -10.84
N GLU A 284 -10.48 -11.52 -11.28
CA GLU A 284 -10.44 -12.89 -10.75
C GLU A 284 -9.18 -13.62 -11.22
N GLN A 285 -8.54 -14.37 -10.33
CA GLN A 285 -7.37 -15.16 -10.67
C GLN A 285 -7.74 -16.31 -11.62
N VAL A 286 -7.05 -16.38 -12.75
CA VAL A 286 -7.21 -17.42 -13.78
C VAL A 286 -6.23 -18.56 -13.54
N TRP A 287 -4.95 -18.23 -13.36
CA TRP A 287 -3.89 -19.19 -13.09
C TRP A 287 -2.76 -18.57 -12.27
N GLU A 288 -1.93 -19.44 -11.69
CA GLU A 288 -0.71 -19.06 -10.97
C GLU A 288 0.40 -20.07 -11.24
N ALA A 289 1.63 -19.57 -11.38
CA ALA A 289 2.83 -20.37 -11.54
C ALA A 289 3.94 -19.91 -10.59
N ILE A 290 4.66 -20.84 -9.99
CA ILE A 290 5.87 -20.52 -9.22
C ILE A 290 7.02 -20.35 -10.21
N VAL A 291 7.68 -19.18 -10.14
CA VAL A 291 8.86 -18.90 -10.95
C VAL A 291 10.09 -19.42 -10.24
N ALA A 292 10.30 -19.01 -8.99
CA ALA A 292 11.44 -19.46 -8.18
C ALA A 292 11.08 -19.57 -6.69
N ASP A 293 11.96 -20.22 -5.93
CA ASP A 293 11.79 -20.40 -4.48
C ASP A 293 12.17 -19.13 -3.71
N ASN A 294 11.17 -18.34 -3.31
CA ASN A 294 11.40 -17.12 -2.51
C ASN A 294 12.04 -17.39 -1.14
N SER A 295 11.95 -18.59 -0.57
CA SER A 295 12.67 -18.91 0.69
C SER A 295 14.18 -18.91 0.49
N LYS A 296 14.62 -19.13 -0.75
CA LYS A 296 15.99 -18.93 -1.19
C LYS A 296 16.23 -17.51 -1.65
N GLY A 297 15.38 -16.53 -1.32
CA GLY A 297 15.51 -15.09 -1.58
C GLY A 297 15.39 -14.63 -3.03
N PHE A 298 14.82 -15.47 -3.91
CA PHE A 298 14.43 -15.03 -5.25
C PHE A 298 13.18 -14.15 -5.19
N SER A 299 13.13 -13.12 -6.02
CA SER A 299 11.99 -12.19 -6.08
C SER A 299 11.81 -11.63 -7.49
N ASN A 300 10.76 -10.83 -7.68
CA ASN A 300 10.58 -10.00 -8.87
C ASN A 300 10.28 -8.55 -8.47
N SER A 301 10.59 -7.63 -9.37
CA SER A 301 10.15 -6.22 -9.30
C SER A 301 9.91 -5.63 -10.70
N SER A 302 10.64 -6.06 -11.74
CA SER A 302 10.50 -5.50 -13.09
C SER A 302 9.22 -5.88 -13.83
N GLY A 303 8.65 -7.06 -13.54
CA GLY A 303 7.45 -7.56 -14.21
C GLY A 303 7.70 -8.24 -15.56
N PRO A 304 6.68 -8.90 -16.14
CA PRO A 304 6.82 -9.66 -17.38
C PRO A 304 6.59 -8.81 -18.64
N ILE A 305 6.99 -9.35 -19.79
CA ILE A 305 6.48 -8.96 -21.11
C ILE A 305 5.82 -10.18 -21.78
N VAL A 306 4.94 -9.97 -22.76
CA VAL A 306 4.37 -11.07 -23.55
C VAL A 306 4.76 -10.96 -25.02
N ALA A 307 5.20 -12.07 -25.61
CA ALA A 307 5.47 -12.18 -27.03
C ALA A 307 5.04 -13.55 -27.57
N ASP A 308 4.17 -13.58 -28.59
CA ASP A 308 3.74 -14.83 -29.23
C ASP A 308 3.14 -15.82 -28.22
N GLY A 309 2.23 -15.34 -27.38
CA GLY A 309 1.60 -16.12 -26.31
C GLY A 309 2.51 -16.56 -25.16
N LYS A 310 3.72 -15.99 -25.04
CA LYS A 310 4.69 -16.38 -24.01
C LYS A 310 4.95 -15.23 -23.04
N VAL A 311 4.72 -15.46 -21.76
CA VAL A 311 5.06 -14.57 -20.66
C VAL A 311 6.55 -14.72 -20.36
N ILE A 312 7.35 -13.71 -20.68
CA ILE A 312 8.81 -13.72 -20.52
C ILE A 312 9.19 -12.79 -19.38
N LEU A 313 10.01 -13.29 -18.45
CA LEU A 313 10.51 -12.52 -17.31
C LEU A 313 11.90 -12.99 -16.85
N GLY A 314 12.56 -12.12 -16.09
CA GLY A 314 13.77 -12.45 -15.33
C GLY A 314 13.47 -12.75 -13.86
N LEU A 315 14.51 -12.68 -13.03
CA LEU A 315 14.48 -12.90 -11.59
C LEU A 315 15.47 -11.97 -10.89
N ALA A 316 15.15 -11.64 -9.64
CA ALA A 316 16.02 -10.94 -8.71
C ALA A 316 16.55 -11.88 -7.60
N GLY A 317 17.52 -11.39 -6.82
CA GLY A 317 18.09 -12.13 -5.69
C GLY A 317 19.37 -12.89 -6.01
N CYS A 318 20.02 -12.61 -7.15
CA CYS A 318 21.12 -13.41 -7.69
C CYS A 318 22.52 -12.90 -7.36
N ALA A 319 22.65 -11.82 -6.58
CA ALA A 319 23.92 -11.39 -5.98
C ALA A 319 24.49 -12.34 -4.90
N ARG A 320 23.87 -13.49 -4.64
CA ARG A 320 24.22 -14.41 -3.56
C ARG A 320 24.95 -15.63 -4.10
N TYR A 321 25.95 -16.09 -3.35
CA TYR A 321 26.73 -17.30 -3.69
C TYR A 321 25.99 -18.56 -3.26
N ILE A 322 24.95 -18.93 -3.99
CA ILE A 322 24.16 -20.15 -3.83
C ILE A 322 24.22 -20.99 -5.11
N PRO A 323 23.88 -22.30 -5.08
CA PRO A 323 23.95 -23.15 -6.26
C PRO A 323 22.99 -22.75 -7.40
N GLU A 324 21.89 -22.08 -7.09
CA GLU A 324 20.90 -21.65 -8.07
C GLU A 324 21.21 -20.26 -8.64
N ASP A 325 21.29 -20.17 -9.96
CA ASP A 325 21.51 -18.91 -10.68
C ASP A 325 20.21 -18.22 -11.10
N CYS A 326 20.32 -16.96 -11.50
CA CYS A 326 19.26 -16.28 -12.21
C CYS A 326 19.15 -16.78 -13.65
N TYR A 327 17.92 -16.81 -14.13
CA TYR A 327 17.60 -17.14 -15.52
C TYR A 327 16.59 -16.15 -16.08
N ILE A 328 16.41 -16.24 -17.39
CA ILE A 328 15.23 -15.72 -18.07
C ILE A 328 14.36 -16.93 -18.38
N SER A 329 13.07 -16.85 -18.11
CA SER A 329 12.12 -17.94 -18.37
C SER A 329 10.94 -17.46 -19.18
N ALA A 330 10.27 -18.42 -19.83
CA ALA A 330 9.00 -18.18 -20.49
C ALA A 330 7.94 -19.19 -20.08
N TYR A 331 6.74 -18.66 -19.87
CA TYR A 331 5.56 -19.43 -19.51
C TYR A 331 4.49 -19.24 -20.59
N ASP A 332 3.65 -20.24 -20.80
CA ASP A 332 2.48 -20.11 -21.66
C ASP A 332 1.50 -19.11 -21.03
N ALA A 333 0.99 -18.17 -21.82
CA ALA A 333 0.12 -17.11 -21.31
C ALA A 333 -1.28 -17.61 -20.91
N ASP A 334 -1.72 -18.77 -21.41
CA ASP A 334 -3.06 -19.29 -21.18
C ASP A 334 -3.18 -20.09 -19.88
N ASP A 335 -2.14 -20.81 -19.48
CA ASP A 335 -2.17 -21.69 -18.31
C ASP A 335 -0.97 -21.56 -17.35
N GLY A 336 0.04 -20.78 -17.70
CA GLY A 336 1.24 -20.61 -16.88
C GLY A 336 2.19 -21.82 -16.91
N GLU A 337 2.10 -22.72 -17.88
CA GLU A 337 3.08 -23.81 -18.05
C GLU A 337 4.46 -23.25 -18.40
N LEU A 338 5.51 -23.71 -17.70
CA LEU A 338 6.90 -23.37 -18.05
C LEU A 338 7.27 -23.97 -19.42
N LEU A 339 7.56 -23.12 -20.39
CA LEU A 339 7.93 -23.54 -21.75
C LEU A 339 9.44 -23.69 -21.92
N TRP A 340 10.21 -22.74 -21.40
CA TRP A 340 11.67 -22.78 -21.43
C TRP A 340 12.30 -21.91 -20.36
N GLN A 341 13.57 -22.20 -20.09
CA GLN A 341 14.45 -21.47 -19.18
C GLN A 341 15.82 -21.28 -19.84
N PHE A 342 16.40 -20.10 -19.65
CA PHE A 342 17.71 -19.72 -20.15
C PHE A 342 18.57 -19.21 -18.99
N GLU A 343 19.55 -20.01 -18.57
CA GLU A 343 20.54 -19.62 -17.56
C GLU A 343 21.45 -18.51 -18.10
N THR A 344 21.66 -17.46 -17.32
CA THR A 344 22.45 -16.30 -17.77
C THR A 344 23.90 -16.32 -17.30
N ILE A 345 24.22 -17.19 -16.35
CA ILE A 345 25.58 -17.36 -15.81
C ILE A 345 26.17 -18.63 -16.42
N ALA A 346 27.24 -18.47 -17.21
CA ALA A 346 27.94 -19.60 -17.81
C ALA A 346 28.76 -20.36 -16.75
N GLU A 347 28.58 -21.66 -16.68
CA GLU A 347 29.31 -22.55 -15.77
C GLU A 347 30.67 -23.01 -16.34
N MET A 348 31.51 -23.61 -15.48
CA MET A 348 32.73 -24.27 -15.93
C MET A 348 32.45 -25.36 -16.97
N GLY A 349 33.04 -25.22 -18.16
CA GLY A 349 32.88 -26.16 -19.28
C GLY A 349 31.80 -25.75 -20.28
N GLU A 350 31.02 -24.71 -19.99
CA GLU A 350 30.04 -24.14 -20.92
C GLU A 350 30.65 -23.04 -21.80
N PRO A 351 30.01 -22.70 -22.94
CA PRO A 351 30.41 -21.55 -23.75
C PRO A 351 30.48 -20.26 -22.92
N GLY A 352 31.66 -19.62 -22.89
CA GLY A 352 31.91 -18.41 -22.08
C GLY A 352 32.32 -18.69 -20.64
N GLY A 353 32.24 -19.94 -20.16
CA GLY A 353 32.64 -20.31 -18.81
C GLY A 353 34.13 -20.14 -18.52
N ASP A 354 34.96 -20.11 -19.56
CA ASP A 354 36.41 -19.89 -19.51
C ASP A 354 36.80 -18.42 -19.26
N THR A 355 35.88 -17.47 -19.46
CA THR A 355 36.15 -16.03 -19.24
C THR A 355 36.17 -15.63 -17.76
N TRP A 356 35.79 -16.54 -16.86
CA TRP A 356 35.71 -16.32 -15.42
C TRP A 356 37.01 -16.64 -14.67
N GLY A 357 38.12 -16.89 -15.38
CA GLY A 357 39.45 -17.02 -14.74
C GLY A 357 39.61 -18.25 -13.84
N GLY A 358 38.86 -19.32 -14.08
CA GLY A 358 38.88 -20.54 -13.27
C GLY A 358 38.13 -20.42 -11.95
N LEU A 359 37.27 -19.41 -11.79
CA LEU A 359 36.40 -19.27 -10.63
C LEU A 359 35.41 -20.44 -10.57
N ASP A 360 35.28 -21.06 -9.38
CA ASP A 360 34.29 -22.12 -9.15
C ASP A 360 32.86 -21.59 -9.34
N ASN A 361 31.94 -22.44 -9.82
CA ASN A 361 30.56 -22.03 -10.16
C ASN A 361 29.85 -21.32 -9.01
N ILE A 362 30.02 -21.79 -7.76
CA ILE A 362 29.37 -21.20 -6.57
C ILE A 362 29.71 -19.72 -6.33
N PHE A 363 30.83 -19.23 -6.88
CA PHE A 363 31.25 -17.83 -6.76
C PHE A 363 30.90 -16.99 -8.00
N ARG A 364 30.24 -17.57 -9.01
CA ARG A 364 29.74 -16.85 -10.18
C ARG A 364 28.31 -16.40 -9.84
N ALA A 365 28.15 -15.13 -9.51
CA ALA A 365 26.88 -14.55 -9.08
C ALA A 365 26.78 -13.08 -9.52
N GLY A 366 25.64 -12.42 -9.24
CA GLY A 366 25.40 -11.00 -9.56
C GLY A 366 24.90 -10.76 -10.98
N GLY A 367 24.33 -11.80 -11.60
CA GLY A 367 23.68 -11.73 -12.92
C GLY A 367 22.17 -11.61 -12.81
N GLU A 368 21.66 -10.62 -12.08
CA GLU A 368 20.23 -10.29 -12.09
C GLU A 368 19.70 -10.12 -13.51
N THR A 369 18.51 -10.66 -13.80
CA THR A 369 17.92 -10.66 -15.15
C THR A 369 16.68 -9.78 -15.28
N TRP A 370 16.36 -9.01 -14.23
CA TRP A 370 15.19 -8.13 -14.12
C TRP A 370 15.53 -6.67 -14.44
#